data_AF-A0A4R2JTM3-F1
#
_entry.id   AF-A0A4R2JTM3-F1
#
_cell.length_a   1.000
_cell.length_b   1.000
_cell.length_c   1.000
_cell.angle_alpha   90.00
_cell.angle_beta   90.00
_cell.angle_gamma   90.00
#
_symmetry.space_group_name_H-M   'P 1'
#
loop_
_entity.id
_entity.type
_entity.pdbx_description
1 polymer ?
#
loop_
_entity_poly.entity_id
_entity_poly.type
_entity_poly.pdbx_seq_one_letter_code
_entity_poly.pdbx_strand_id
1 'polypeptide(L)'
;MKEHLTERDLDAAKRELNGEVVARKPDGTPWDHVDEVRNAQRGLVNRINQLKRQLGDSRLSDADRATAQEELSEASRLLDHSEQYVPRN
;
A
#
# COMPACT_ATOMS: atom_id res chain seq x y z
N MET A 1 -2.00 6.71 2.93
CA MET A 1 -1.79 5.39 2.30
C MET A 1 -1.01 5.50 1.00
N LYS A 2 -1.44 6.32 0.02
CA LYS A 2 -0.72 6.46 -1.27
C LYS A 2 0.65 7.15 -1.16
N GLU A 3 0.88 7.95 -0.12
CA GLU A 3 2.10 8.76 0.05
C GLU A 3 3.39 7.94 0.22
N HIS A 4 3.32 6.68 0.67
CA HIS A 4 4.49 5.79 0.79
C HIS A 4 4.53 4.72 -0.31
N LEU A 5 3.73 4.89 -1.37
CA LEU A 5 3.63 3.98 -2.51
C LEU A 5 3.89 4.71 -3.82
N THR A 6 4.63 5.83 -3.77
CA THR A 6 5.14 6.46 -4.99
C THR A 6 6.24 5.59 -5.59
N GLU A 7 6.51 5.73 -6.89
CA GLU A 7 7.58 4.99 -7.55
C GLU A 7 8.93 5.18 -6.85
N ARG A 8 9.18 6.37 -6.30
CA ARG A 8 10.40 6.68 -5.56
C ARG A 8 10.51 5.89 -4.26
N ASP A 9 9.41 5.79 -3.50
CA ASP A 9 9.41 5.06 -2.23
C ASP A 9 9.55 3.55 -2.47
N LEU A 10 8.90 3.05 -3.53
CA LEU A 10 8.98 1.64 -3.94
C LEU A 10 10.39 1.27 -4.42
N ASP A 11 11.03 2.13 -5.22
CA ASP A 11 12.42 1.93 -5.65
C ASP A 11 13.39 1.97 -4.46
N ALA A 12 13.23 2.96 -3.57
CA ALA A 12 14.05 3.08 -2.37
C ALA A 12 13.95 1.83 -1.48
N ALA A 13 12.73 1.35 -1.21
CA ALA A 13 12.52 0.15 -0.42
C ALA A 13 13.10 -1.10 -1.09
N LYS A 14 12.96 -1.23 -2.42
CA LYS A 14 13.56 -2.35 -3.16
C LYS A 14 15.08 -2.37 -3.06
N ARG A 15 15.73 -1.20 -3.13
CA ARG A 15 17.19 -1.07 -2.96
C ARG A 15 17.61 -1.40 -1.53
N GLU A 16 16.84 -0.98 -0.54
CA GLU A 16 17.09 -1.32 0.87
C GLU A 16 16.95 -2.82 1.16
N LEU A 17 16.01 -3.52 0.52
CA LEU A 17 15.94 -4.99 0.58
C LEU A 17 17.19 -5.68 0.02
N ASN A 18 17.92 -5.03 -0.89
CA ASN A 18 19.18 -5.51 -1.45
C ASN A 18 20.40 -5.08 -0.61
N GLY A 19 20.20 -4.45 0.54
CA GLY A 19 21.25 -4.05 1.47
C GLY A 19 21.82 -2.65 1.26
N GLU A 20 21.23 -1.85 0.37
CA GLU A 20 21.63 -0.45 0.20
C GLU A 20 21.04 0.44 1.31
N VAL A 21 21.75 1.49 1.71
CA VAL A 21 21.19 2.57 2.54
C VAL A 21 20.84 3.74 1.63
N VAL A 22 19.57 3.91 1.29
CA VAL A 22 19.12 4.90 0.31
C VAL A 22 19.03 6.31 0.90
N ALA A 23 18.57 6.41 2.15
CA ALA A 23 18.52 7.67 2.88
C ALA A 23 18.90 7.49 4.34
N ARG A 24 19.25 8.61 4.99
CA ARG A 24 19.51 8.68 6.42
C ARG A 24 18.72 9.83 7.03
N LYS A 25 18.30 9.63 8.28
CA LYS A 25 17.77 10.68 9.15
C LYS A 25 18.89 11.67 9.50
N PRO A 26 18.57 12.87 10.01
CA PRO A 26 19.58 13.84 10.42
C PRO A 26 20.58 13.33 11.47
N ASP A 27 20.18 12.36 12.29
CA ASP A 27 21.02 11.71 13.30
C ASP A 27 21.94 10.60 12.73
N GLY A 28 21.89 10.35 11.42
CA GLY A 28 22.69 9.34 10.73
C GLY A 28 22.06 7.94 10.69
N THR A 29 20.96 7.72 11.40
CA THR A 29 20.20 6.45 11.35
C THR A 29 19.68 6.22 9.92
N PRO A 30 19.86 5.03 9.33
CA PRO A 30 19.23 4.68 8.07
C PRO A 30 17.71 4.93 8.11
N TRP A 31 17.17 5.45 7.02
CA TRP A 31 15.73 5.40 6.81
C TRP A 31 15.31 3.95 6.54
N ASP A 32 14.06 3.62 6.81
CA ASP A 32 13.50 2.28 6.58
C ASP A 32 12.27 2.41 5.68
N HIS A 33 12.51 2.58 4.37
CA HIS A 33 11.44 2.64 3.37
C HIS A 33 10.73 1.30 3.26
N VAL A 34 11.41 0.19 3.58
CA VAL A 34 10.81 -1.15 3.61
C VAL A 34 9.67 -1.22 4.62
N ASP A 35 9.87 -0.71 5.84
CA ASP A 35 8.82 -0.65 6.85
C ASP A 35 7.68 0.29 6.42
N GLU A 36 7.99 1.46 5.83
CA GLU A 36 6.96 2.37 5.32
C GLU A 36 6.07 1.73 4.25
N VAL A 37 6.66 1.05 3.26
CA VAL A 37 5.93 0.33 2.22
C VAL A 37 5.10 -0.80 2.83
N ARG A 38 5.65 -1.59 3.76
CA ARG A 38 4.90 -2.65 4.45
C ARG A 38 3.74 -2.10 5.28
N ASN A 39 3.93 -0.95 5.94
CA ASN A 39 2.88 -0.26 6.67
C ASN A 39 1.74 0.17 5.73
N ALA A 40 2.09 0.73 4.58
CA ALA A 40 1.12 1.12 3.56
C ALA A 40 0.37 -0.08 2.98
N GLN A 41 1.07 -1.19 2.69
CA GLN A 41 0.47 -2.46 2.26
C GLN A 41 -0.55 -3.00 3.28
N ARG A 42 -0.21 -2.99 4.58
CA ARG A 42 -1.16 -3.39 5.64
C ARG A 42 -2.40 -2.49 5.66
N GLY A 43 -2.22 -1.18 5.44
CA GLY A 43 -3.32 -0.24 5.26
C GLY A 43 -4.23 -0.61 4.09
N LEU A 44 -3.66 -0.93 2.92
CA LEU A 44 -4.40 -1.35 1.74
C LEU A 44 -5.18 -2.65 1.98
N VAL A 45 -4.58 -3.65 2.60
CA VAL A 45 -5.25 -4.91 2.96
C VAL A 45 -6.46 -4.65 3.85
N ASN A 46 -6.30 -3.80 4.87
CA ASN A 46 -7.40 -3.44 5.76
C ASN A 46 -8.53 -2.73 5.00
N ARG A 47 -8.17 -1.79 4.10
CA ARG A 47 -9.15 -1.07 3.30
C ARG A 47 -9.88 -1.98 2.32
N ILE A 48 -9.17 -2.87 1.63
CA ILE A 48 -9.75 -3.89 0.75
C ILE A 48 -10.74 -4.76 1.51
N ASN A 49 -10.38 -5.22 2.72
CA ASN A 49 -11.27 -6.03 3.54
C ASN A 49 -12.52 -5.26 3.98
N GLN A 50 -12.38 -3.97 4.31
CA GLN A 50 -13.53 -3.11 4.63
C GLN A 50 -14.46 -2.94 3.42
N LEU A 51 -13.91 -2.65 2.24
CA LEU A 51 -14.68 -2.48 1.00
C LEU A 51 -15.41 -3.77 0.61
N LYS A 52 -14.76 -4.93 0.72
CA LYS A 52 -15.39 -6.24 0.49
C LYS A 52 -16.58 -6.47 1.43
N ARG A 53 -16.47 -6.10 2.71
CA ARG A 53 -17.60 -6.19 3.67
C ARG A 53 -18.73 -5.25 3.29
N GLN A 54 -18.42 -4.01 2.93
CA GLN A 54 -19.40 -3.02 2.50
C GLN A 54 -20.16 -3.48 1.26
N LEU A 55 -19.46 -4.02 0.26
CA LEU A 55 -20.06 -4.54 -0.98
C LEU A 55 -20.94 -5.78 -0.73
N GLY A 56 -20.69 -6.53 0.34
CA GLY A 56 -21.54 -7.63 0.78
C GLY A 56 -22.85 -7.19 1.45
N ASP A 57 -23.01 -5.91 1.80
CA ASP A 57 -24.27 -5.41 2.38
C ASP A 57 -25.31 -5.20 1.26
N SER A 58 -26.47 -5.85 1.40
CA SER A 58 -27.58 -5.75 0.46
C SER A 58 -28.31 -4.40 0.53
N ARG A 59 -28.07 -3.60 1.57
CA ARG A 59 -28.67 -2.28 1.77
C ARG A 59 -27.87 -1.16 1.11
N LEU A 60 -26.69 -1.47 0.56
CA LEU A 60 -25.83 -0.51 -0.12
C LEU A 60 -26.50 -0.04 -1.41
N SER A 61 -26.57 1.28 -1.61
CA SER A 61 -27.12 1.87 -2.83
C SER A 61 -26.26 1.51 -4.06
N ASP A 62 -26.84 1.57 -5.26
CA ASP A 62 -26.10 1.28 -6.49
C ASP A 62 -24.95 2.27 -6.73
N ALA A 63 -25.14 3.54 -6.37
CA ALA A 63 -24.10 4.56 -6.47
C ALA A 63 -22.94 4.26 -5.51
N ASP A 64 -23.24 3.98 -4.23
CA ASP A 64 -22.21 3.65 -3.24
C ASP A 64 -21.50 2.33 -3.58
N ARG A 65 -22.23 1.38 -4.19
CA ARG A 65 -21.68 0.12 -4.68
C ARG A 65 -20.68 0.36 -5.80
N ALA A 66 -21.00 1.21 -6.77
CA ALA A 66 -20.09 1.57 -7.86
C ALA A 66 -18.81 2.24 -7.33
N THR A 67 -18.96 3.22 -6.43
CA THR A 67 -17.81 3.88 -5.78
C THR A 67 -16.94 2.90 -4.99
N ALA A 68 -17.55 2.01 -4.20
CA ALA A 68 -16.81 1.02 -3.43
C ALA A 68 -16.10 -0.02 -4.32
N GLN A 69 -16.67 -0.38 -5.47
CA GLN A 69 -16.01 -1.26 -6.45
C GLN A 69 -14.81 -0.57 -7.12
N GLU A 70 -14.94 0.70 -7.46
CA GLU A 70 -13.86 1.47 -8.07
C GLU A 70 -12.67 1.62 -7.11
N GLU A 71 -12.95 1.97 -5.86
CA GLU A 71 -11.93 2.07 -4.82
C GLU A 71 -11.30 0.70 -4.52
N LEU A 72 -12.09 -0.37 -4.50
CA LEU A 72 -11.57 -1.74 -4.31
C LEU A 72 -10.61 -2.11 -5.43
N SER A 73 -10.95 -1.79 -6.68
CA SER A 73 -10.09 -2.01 -7.84
C SER A 73 -8.79 -1.21 -7.73
N GLU A 74 -8.86 0.06 -7.34
CA GLU A 74 -7.68 0.89 -7.16
C GLU A 74 -6.77 0.37 -6.04
N ALA A 75 -7.33 0.11 -4.86
CA ALA A 75 -6.57 -0.38 -3.71
C ALA A 75 -5.90 -1.73 -4.00
N SER A 76 -6.59 -2.62 -4.72
CA SER A 76 -6.04 -3.93 -5.10
C SER A 76 -4.89 -3.77 -6.09
N ARG A 77 -5.05 -2.94 -7.14
CA ARG A 77 -3.97 -2.67 -8.10
C ARG A 77 -2.73 -2.06 -7.44
N LEU A 78 -2.93 -1.14 -6.50
CA LEU A 78 -1.83 -0.51 -5.79
C LEU A 78 -1.11 -1.49 -4.86
N LEU A 79 -1.86 -2.37 -4.20
CA LEU A 79 -1.31 -3.44 -3.38
C LEU A 79 -0.47 -4.40 -4.24
N ASP A 80 -1.04 -4.94 -5.31
CA ASP A 80 -0.36 -5.85 -6.24
C ASP A 80 0.91 -5.21 -6.82
N HIS A 81 0.85 -3.93 -7.20
CA HIS A 81 2.01 -3.20 -7.70
C HIS A 81 3.10 -3.08 -6.64
N SER A 82 2.76 -2.69 -5.42
CA SER A 82 3.73 -2.55 -4.33
C SER A 82 4.42 -3.87 -3.97
N GLU A 83 3.71 -4.99 -4.07
CA GLU A 83 4.24 -6.33 -3.78
C GLU A 83 5.32 -6.78 -4.79
N GLN A 84 5.38 -6.17 -5.98
CA GLN A 84 6.46 -6.40 -6.95
C GLN A 84 7.81 -5.79 -6.51
N TYR A 85 7.78 -4.84 -5.59
CA TYR A 85 8.98 -4.17 -5.05
C TYR A 85 9.32 -4.69 -3.66
N VAL A 86 8.31 -4.84 -2.79
CA VAL A 86 8.48 -5.26 -1.41
C VAL A 86 7.50 -6.40 -1.10
N PRO A 87 7.99 -7.64 -0.92
CA PRO A 87 7.14 -8.75 -0.53
C PRO A 87 6.52 -8.57 0.86
N ARG A 88 5.26 -9.00 1.00
CA ARG A 88 4.55 -9.10 2.28
C ARG A 88 4.93 -10.41 2.96
N ASN A 89 5.95 -10.37 3.81
CA ASN A 89 6.36 -11.50 4.63
C ASN A 89 5.45 -11.67 5.85
#